data_AF-A0A7S3BJF8-F1
#
_entry.id   AF-A0A7S3BJF8-F1
#
_cell.length_a   1.000
_cell.length_b   1.000
_cell.length_c   1.000
_cell.angle_alpha   90.00
_cell.angle_beta   90.00
_cell.angle_gamma   90.00
#
_symmetry.space_group_name_H-M   'P 1'
#
loop_
_entity.id
_entity.type
_entity.pdbx_description
1 polymer ?
#
loop_
_entity_poly.entity_id
_entity_poly.type
_entity_poly.pdbx_seq_one_letter_code
_entity_poly.pdbx_strand_id
1 'polypeptide(L)'
;RQPVPTPQWLVLGGLVFVPLLPEYEAIVPKSKLAAIHEPPSEEGEQVVLLLRVLQAEINIGYEDICGMLDSFNGHEIKSLRHMNELVQQCLQRQETHEQLECLLVTGELLVLDAEQCWATEDEIFRMHAIPRRCSLDPDEYDD
;
A
#
# COMPACT_ATOMS: atom_id res chain seq x y z
N ARG A 1 13.82 -25.06 8.25
CA ARG A 1 13.31 -23.75 8.71
C ARG A 1 13.08 -22.95 7.45
N GLN A 2 11.83 -22.59 7.14
CA GLN A 2 11.60 -21.65 6.03
C GLN A 2 12.31 -20.33 6.40
N PRO A 3 12.95 -19.65 5.44
CA PRO A 3 13.56 -18.35 5.70
C PRO A 3 12.51 -17.40 6.28
N VAL A 4 12.90 -16.61 7.27
CA VAL A 4 12.03 -15.55 7.79
C VAL A 4 11.75 -14.60 6.62
N PRO A 5 10.48 -14.40 6.23
CA PRO A 5 10.17 -13.53 5.11
C PRO A 5 10.67 -12.11 5.41
N THR A 6 11.35 -11.51 4.42
CA THR A 6 11.80 -10.12 4.53
C THR A 6 10.57 -9.22 4.64
N PRO A 7 10.53 -8.27 5.59
CA PRO A 7 9.37 -7.40 5.75
C PRO A 7 9.16 -6.57 4.48
N GLN A 8 7.99 -6.74 3.87
CA GLN A 8 7.60 -6.00 2.67
C GLN A 8 6.76 -4.78 3.04
N TRP A 9 7.06 -3.63 2.43
CA TRP A 9 6.32 -2.39 2.63
C TRP A 9 6.39 -1.45 1.43
N LEU A 10 5.38 -0.60 1.29
CA LEU A 10 5.30 0.50 0.34
C LEU A 10 4.71 1.72 1.03
N VAL A 11 5.27 2.91 0.79
CA VAL A 11 4.78 4.18 1.34
C VAL A 11 4.34 5.10 0.20
N LEU A 12 3.13 5.64 0.27
CA LEU A 12 2.57 6.55 -0.73
C LEU A 12 1.85 7.71 -0.04
N GLY A 13 2.36 8.94 -0.16
CA GLY A 13 1.76 10.11 0.49
C GLY A 13 1.60 9.94 2.01
N GLY A 14 2.50 9.18 2.64
CA GLY A 14 2.46 8.80 4.05
C GLY A 14 1.58 7.58 4.38
N LEU A 15 0.78 7.07 3.45
CA LEU A 15 0.03 5.82 3.62
C LEU A 15 1.01 4.63 3.56
N VAL A 16 1.04 3.80 4.60
CA VAL A 16 1.96 2.67 4.71
C VAL A 16 1.23 1.36 4.42
N PHE A 17 1.62 0.71 3.33
CA PHE A 17 1.07 -0.55 2.87
C PHE A 17 2.00 -1.72 3.15
N VAL A 18 1.44 -2.84 3.59
CA VAL A 18 2.16 -4.10 3.86
C VAL A 18 1.33 -5.30 3.40
N PRO A 19 1.95 -6.46 3.10
CA PRO A 19 1.18 -7.69 2.95
C PRO A 19 0.54 -8.09 4.29
N LEU A 20 -0.62 -8.71 4.24
CA LEU A 20 -1.29 -9.27 5.40
C LEU A 20 -0.43 -10.40 5.98
N LEU A 21 0.00 -10.19 7.23
CA LEU A 21 0.70 -11.18 8.03
C LEU A 21 -0.21 -11.68 9.15
N PRO A 22 0.01 -12.90 9.67
CA PRO A 22 -0.80 -13.45 10.76
C PRO A 22 -0.87 -12.54 11.99
N GLU A 23 0.17 -11.74 12.27
CA GLU A 23 0.19 -10.82 13.40
C GLU A 23 -0.84 -9.66 13.28
N TYR A 24 -1.36 -9.42 12.08
CA TYR A 24 -2.35 -8.38 11.79
C TYR A 24 -3.80 -8.92 11.74
N GLU A 25 -4.06 -10.15 12.20
CA GLU A 25 -5.41 -10.74 12.17
C GLU A 25 -6.47 -9.87 12.88
N ALA A 26 -6.09 -9.15 13.93
CA ALA A 26 -7.00 -8.31 14.70
C ALA A 26 -7.60 -7.12 13.93
N ILE A 27 -6.95 -6.66 12.85
CA ILE A 27 -7.41 -5.53 12.02
C ILE A 27 -8.18 -5.98 10.78
N VAL A 28 -8.31 -7.30 10.56
CA VAL A 28 -9.03 -7.86 9.40
C VAL A 28 -10.51 -8.01 9.73
N PRO A 29 -11.43 -7.53 8.87
CA PRO A 29 -12.86 -7.78 9.02
C PRO A 29 -13.16 -9.28 9.12
N LYS A 30 -14.05 -9.69 10.03
CA LYS A 30 -14.39 -11.11 10.24
C LYS A 30 -14.83 -11.83 8.97
N SER A 31 -15.50 -11.12 8.07
CA SER A 31 -15.93 -11.63 6.77
C SER A 31 -14.77 -11.98 5.82
N LYS A 32 -13.57 -11.49 6.10
CA LYS A 32 -12.36 -11.64 5.28
C LYS A 32 -11.22 -12.37 6.00
N LEU A 33 -11.45 -12.89 7.22
CA LEU A 33 -10.46 -13.70 7.95
C LEU A 33 -10.02 -14.94 7.17
N ALA A 34 -10.89 -15.47 6.30
CA ALA A 34 -10.55 -16.56 5.39
C ALA A 34 -9.28 -16.24 4.58
N ALA A 35 -9.06 -14.98 4.20
CA ALA A 35 -7.88 -14.57 3.44
C ALA A 35 -6.54 -14.65 4.21
N ILE A 36 -6.59 -14.87 5.54
CA ILE A 36 -5.40 -15.15 6.37
C ILE A 36 -5.12 -16.66 6.41
N HIS A 37 -6.19 -17.46 6.45
CA HIS A 37 -6.13 -18.88 6.75
C HIS A 37 -6.16 -19.77 5.49
N GLU A 38 -6.64 -19.24 4.37
CA GLU A 38 -6.69 -19.90 3.08
C GLU A 38 -5.38 -19.68 2.32
N PRO A 39 -4.86 -20.71 1.64
CA PRO A 39 -3.74 -20.53 0.73
C PRO A 39 -4.15 -19.59 -0.42
N PRO A 40 -3.21 -18.80 -0.97
CA PRO A 40 -3.48 -17.93 -2.11
C PRO A 40 -4.02 -18.76 -3.29
N SER A 41 -4.97 -18.17 -4.03
CA SER A 41 -5.59 -18.80 -5.20
C SER A 41 -4.64 -18.83 -6.39
N GLU A 42 -3.72 -17.87 -6.45
CA GLU A 42 -2.69 -17.73 -7.49
C GLU A 42 -1.29 -17.55 -6.87
N GLU A 43 -0.25 -17.94 -7.59
CA GLU A 43 1.13 -17.74 -7.14
C GLU A 43 1.44 -16.23 -7.03
N GLY A 44 1.90 -15.79 -5.86
CA GLY A 44 2.22 -14.39 -5.60
C GLY A 44 1.03 -13.51 -5.18
N GLU A 45 -0.18 -14.05 -5.05
CA GLU A 45 -1.32 -13.33 -4.50
C GLU A 45 -1.08 -12.98 -3.02
N GLN A 46 -1.35 -11.73 -2.65
CA GLN A 46 -1.24 -11.22 -1.29
C GLN A 46 -2.38 -10.25 -1.02
N VAL A 47 -3.00 -10.37 0.15
CA VAL A 47 -3.83 -9.28 0.67
C VAL A 47 -2.93 -8.13 1.09
N VAL A 48 -3.26 -6.91 0.66
CA VAL A 48 -2.53 -5.70 1.06
C VAL A 48 -3.32 -4.97 2.14
N LEU A 49 -2.62 -4.51 3.17
CA LEU A 49 -3.15 -3.71 4.27
C LEU A 49 -2.61 -2.29 4.21
N LEU A 50 -3.48 -1.30 4.37
CA LEU A 50 -3.10 0.00 4.93
C LEU A 50 -2.90 -0.17 6.43
N LEU A 51 -1.63 -0.24 6.86
CA LEU A 51 -1.28 -0.49 8.25
C LEU A 51 -1.35 0.77 9.10
N ARG A 52 -0.88 1.90 8.56
CA ARG A 52 -0.81 3.18 9.27
C ARG A 52 -0.71 4.34 8.29
N VAL A 53 -1.07 5.53 8.77
CA VAL A 53 -0.83 6.80 8.08
C VAL A 53 0.26 7.58 8.81
N LEU A 54 1.29 7.97 8.06
CA LEU A 54 2.36 8.85 8.52
C LEU A 54 1.91 10.29 8.33
N GLN A 55 1.64 10.97 9.44
CA GLN A 55 1.10 12.31 9.41
C GLN A 55 1.95 13.24 8.53
N ALA A 56 1.27 13.89 7.59
CA ALA A 56 1.79 14.88 6.66
C ALA A 56 0.64 15.80 6.21
N GLU A 57 0.95 16.98 5.67
CA GLU A 57 -0.10 17.93 5.24
C GLU A 57 -1.05 17.34 4.20
N ILE A 58 -0.56 16.46 3.33
CA ILE A 58 -1.34 15.85 2.24
C ILE A 58 -2.38 14.81 2.74
N ASN A 59 -2.21 14.26 3.94
CA ASN A 59 -3.05 13.17 4.45
C ASN A 59 -3.82 13.53 5.73
N ILE A 60 -4.02 14.84 5.97
CA ILE A 60 -4.83 15.35 7.07
C ILE A 60 -6.25 14.76 6.98
N GLY A 61 -6.74 14.22 8.10
CA GLY A 61 -8.04 13.56 8.19
C GLY A 61 -8.00 12.04 7.96
N TYR A 62 -6.84 11.46 7.61
CA TYR A 62 -6.66 10.02 7.43
C TYR A 62 -5.87 9.35 8.57
N GLU A 63 -5.51 10.07 9.63
CA GLU A 63 -4.51 9.68 10.63
C GLU A 63 -4.81 8.34 11.33
N ASP A 64 -6.10 8.08 11.60
CA ASP A 64 -6.56 6.89 12.33
C ASP A 64 -7.07 5.77 11.40
N ILE A 65 -6.90 5.91 10.08
CA ILE A 65 -7.39 4.93 9.11
C ILE A 65 -6.39 3.77 8.96
N CYS A 66 -6.90 2.55 9.08
CA CYS A 66 -6.21 1.32 8.74
C CYS A 66 -7.22 0.29 8.20
N GLY A 67 -6.77 -0.65 7.38
CA GLY A 67 -7.66 -1.69 6.85
C GLY A 67 -7.11 -2.41 5.63
N MET A 68 -7.88 -3.37 5.13
CA MET A 68 -7.56 -4.08 3.90
C MET A 68 -7.80 -3.19 2.69
N LEU A 69 -6.80 -3.09 1.82
CA LEU A 69 -6.90 -2.41 0.54
C LEU A 69 -7.66 -3.31 -0.44
N ASP A 70 -8.68 -2.75 -1.08
CA ASP A 70 -9.49 -3.41 -2.10
C ASP A 70 -8.97 -3.05 -3.50
N SER A 71 -8.90 -1.75 -3.80
CA SER A 71 -8.46 -1.25 -5.09
C SER A 71 -7.65 0.04 -5.00
N PHE A 72 -6.84 0.26 -6.03
CA PHE A 72 -6.08 1.48 -6.26
C PHE A 72 -6.45 2.04 -7.64
N ASN A 73 -6.93 3.29 -7.71
CA ASN A 73 -7.41 3.92 -8.94
C ASN A 73 -8.41 3.04 -9.73
N GLY A 74 -9.31 2.35 -9.01
CA GLY A 74 -10.29 1.44 -9.59
C GLY A 74 -9.75 0.07 -10.04
N HIS A 75 -8.46 -0.20 -9.89
CA HIS A 75 -7.86 -1.50 -10.15
C HIS A 75 -7.78 -2.34 -8.87
N GLU A 76 -8.36 -3.54 -8.90
CA GLU A 76 -8.28 -4.51 -7.81
C GLU A 76 -6.81 -4.86 -7.49
N ILE A 77 -6.45 -4.81 -6.21
CA ILE A 77 -5.11 -5.12 -5.74
C ILE A 77 -4.96 -6.61 -5.50
N LYS A 78 -3.95 -7.20 -6.15
CA LYS A 78 -3.63 -8.63 -6.09
C LYS A 78 -2.44 -8.95 -5.19
N SER A 79 -1.53 -7.99 -5.05
CA SER A 79 -0.33 -8.11 -4.21
C SER A 79 0.30 -6.74 -3.98
N LEU A 80 1.25 -6.65 -3.04
CA LEU A 80 2.00 -5.41 -2.83
C LEU A 80 2.85 -5.06 -4.05
N ARG A 81 3.34 -6.07 -4.79
CA ARG A 81 4.06 -5.88 -6.06
C ARG A 81 3.14 -5.25 -7.11
N HIS A 82 1.95 -5.81 -7.30
CA HIS A 82 0.97 -5.27 -8.26
C HIS A 82 0.61 -3.82 -7.91
N MET A 83 0.42 -3.51 -6.63
CA MET A 83 0.21 -2.13 -6.19
C MET A 83 1.38 -1.21 -6.55
N ASN A 84 2.63 -1.64 -6.31
CA ASN A 84 3.81 -0.86 -6.67
C ASN A 84 3.87 -0.58 -8.17
N GLU A 85 3.57 -1.57 -9.01
CA GLU A 85 3.53 -1.40 -10.47
C GLU A 85 2.51 -0.32 -10.89
N LEU A 86 1.30 -0.34 -10.33
CA LEU A 86 0.29 0.68 -10.61
C LEU A 86 0.75 2.08 -10.16
N VAL A 87 1.39 2.19 -8.99
CA VAL A 87 1.97 3.44 -8.50
C VAL A 87 3.06 3.96 -9.45
N GLN A 88 3.97 3.09 -9.92
CA GLN A 88 5.01 3.47 -10.87
C GLN A 88 4.41 3.93 -12.21
N GLN A 89 3.34 3.29 -12.68
CA GLN A 89 2.63 3.71 -13.90
C GLN A 89 2.02 5.11 -13.75
N CYS A 90 1.41 5.42 -12.60
CA CYS A 90 0.90 6.78 -12.34
C CYS A 90 2.05 7.80 -12.30
N LEU A 91 3.14 7.48 -11.58
CA LEU A 91 4.32 8.34 -11.50
C LEU A 91 4.95 8.62 -12.87
N GLN A 92 4.92 7.67 -13.80
CA GLN A 92 5.44 7.84 -15.16
C GLN A 92 4.54 8.71 -16.04
N ARG A 93 3.22 8.68 -15.83
CA ARG A 93 2.25 9.46 -16.62
C ARG A 93 2.29 10.95 -16.28
N GLN A 94 2.56 11.31 -15.02
CA GLN A 94 2.64 12.70 -14.51
C GLN A 94 1.50 13.59 -15.03
N GLU A 95 0.28 13.07 -15.00
CA GLU A 95 -0.88 13.80 -15.49
C GLU A 95 -1.25 14.93 -14.51
N THR A 96 -1.46 16.14 -15.04
CA THR A 96 -1.93 17.28 -14.26
C THR A 96 -3.34 16.98 -13.73
N HIS A 97 -3.56 17.14 -12.42
CA HIS A 97 -4.82 16.85 -11.72
C HIS A 97 -5.17 15.36 -11.54
N GLU A 98 -4.19 14.46 -11.67
CA GLU A 98 -4.40 13.05 -11.32
C GLU A 98 -4.64 12.89 -9.81
N GLN A 99 -5.60 12.03 -9.46
CA GLN A 99 -5.88 11.63 -8.09
C GLN A 99 -5.39 10.19 -7.84
N LEU A 100 -4.91 9.94 -6.64
CA LEU A 100 -4.54 8.61 -6.16
C LEU A 100 -5.61 8.16 -5.18
N GLU A 101 -6.42 7.20 -5.62
CA GLU A 101 -7.58 6.67 -4.92
C GLU A 101 -7.24 5.31 -4.31
N CYS A 102 -7.28 5.20 -2.99
CA CYS A 102 -7.14 3.94 -2.27
C CYS A 102 -8.49 3.58 -1.62
N LEU A 103 -9.15 2.55 -2.14
CA LEU A 103 -10.41 2.04 -1.59
C LEU A 103 -10.13 0.91 -0.61
N LEU A 104 -10.64 1.01 0.62
CA LEU A 104 -10.60 -0.08 1.58
C LEU A 104 -11.80 -1.00 1.40
N VAL A 105 -11.65 -2.27 1.79
CA VAL A 105 -12.73 -3.28 1.76
C VAL A 105 -13.96 -2.86 2.58
N THR A 106 -13.77 -2.02 3.60
CA THR A 106 -14.81 -1.48 4.46
C THR A 106 -15.56 -0.29 3.85
N GLY A 107 -15.11 0.21 2.69
CA GLY A 107 -15.78 1.24 1.89
C GLY A 107 -15.19 2.65 2.04
N GLU A 108 -14.20 2.85 2.92
CA GLU A 108 -13.47 4.10 3.02
C GLU A 108 -12.62 4.33 1.77
N LEU A 109 -12.75 5.51 1.17
CA LEU A 109 -11.97 5.95 0.01
C LEU A 109 -11.02 7.07 0.45
N LEU A 110 -9.72 6.81 0.37
CA LEU A 110 -8.67 7.81 0.60
C LEU A 110 -8.25 8.37 -0.76
N VAL A 111 -8.24 9.70 -0.89
CA VAL A 111 -7.91 10.38 -2.14
C VAL A 111 -6.77 11.35 -1.88
N LEU A 112 -5.67 11.20 -2.62
CA LEU A 112 -4.53 12.10 -2.56
C LEU A 112 -4.36 12.79 -3.92
N ASP A 113 -3.96 14.06 -3.91
CA ASP A 113 -3.50 14.73 -5.12
C ASP A 113 -2.14 14.14 -5.55
N ALA A 114 -2.05 13.62 -6.78
CA ALA A 114 -0.87 12.90 -7.22
C ALA A 114 0.36 13.82 -7.26
N GLU A 115 0.22 15.04 -7.78
CA GLU A 115 1.31 16.02 -7.90
C GLU A 115 1.89 16.36 -6.53
N GLN A 116 1.04 16.67 -5.56
CA GLN A 116 1.44 16.94 -4.18
C GLN A 116 2.07 15.71 -3.52
N CYS A 117 1.56 14.51 -3.81
CA CYS A 117 2.06 13.25 -3.27
C CYS A 117 3.52 13.05 -3.68
N TRP A 118 3.82 13.26 -4.97
CA TRP A 118 5.19 13.16 -5.49
C TRP A 118 6.09 14.28 -4.98
N ALA A 119 5.58 15.51 -4.89
CA ALA A 119 6.35 16.67 -4.46
C ALA A 119 6.75 16.63 -2.97
N THR A 120 5.94 15.99 -2.12
CA THR A 120 6.16 15.94 -0.66
C THR A 120 6.83 14.65 -0.18
N GLU A 121 7.10 13.69 -1.08
CA GLU A 121 7.63 12.38 -0.72
C GLU A 121 8.93 12.43 0.08
N ASP A 122 9.94 13.15 -0.42
CA ASP A 122 11.24 13.27 0.23
C ASP A 122 11.13 13.89 1.63
N GLU A 123 10.20 14.84 1.81
CA GLU A 123 9.94 15.46 3.10
C GLU A 123 9.36 14.46 4.08
N ILE A 124 8.33 13.71 3.67
CA ILE A 124 7.69 12.67 4.49
C ILE A 124 8.74 11.62 4.89
N PHE A 125 9.56 11.15 3.94
CA PHE A 125 10.57 10.13 4.20
C PHE A 125 11.62 10.63 5.20
N ARG A 126 12.08 11.86 5.05
CA ARG A 126 13.02 12.47 6.01
C ARG A 126 12.39 12.64 7.39
N MET A 127 11.15 13.12 7.47
CA MET A 127 10.44 13.37 8.72
C MET A 127 10.22 12.08 9.53
N HIS A 128 9.90 10.98 8.84
CA HIS A 128 9.58 9.69 9.46
C HIS A 128 10.72 8.66 9.39
N ALA A 129 11.93 9.10 9.01
CA ALA A 129 13.12 8.25 8.88
C ALA A 129 12.93 7.01 7.99
N ILE A 130 12.21 7.17 6.88
CA ILE A 130 11.98 6.13 5.88
C ILE A 130 13.12 6.18 4.85
N PRO A 131 13.81 5.05 4.60
CA PRO A 131 15.00 5.06 3.74
C PRO A 131 14.69 5.12 2.24
N ARG A 132 13.51 4.68 1.80
CA ARG A 132 13.09 4.60 0.40
C ARG A 132 11.56 4.44 0.29
N ARG A 133 10.98 4.41 -0.91
CA ARG A 133 9.51 4.25 -1.10
C ARG A 133 8.98 2.87 -0.79
N CYS A 134 9.70 1.82 -1.18
CA CYS A 134 9.28 0.45 -0.95
C CYS A 134 10.47 -0.45 -0.62
N SER A 135 10.19 -1.58 0.02
CA SER A 135 11.18 -2.61 0.30
C SER A 135 11.44 -3.57 -0.86
N LEU A 136 10.59 -3.54 -1.89
CA LEU A 136 10.65 -4.46 -3.03
C LEU A 136 11.95 -4.19 -3.81
N ASP A 137 12.70 -5.26 -4.10
CA ASP A 137 13.97 -5.11 -4.80
C ASP A 137 13.73 -4.94 -6.31
N PRO A 138 14.51 -4.05 -6.97
CA PRO A 138 14.40 -3.81 -8.41
C PRO A 138 14.91 -4.97 -9.28
N ASP A 139 15.56 -5.99 -8.68
CA ASP A 139 16.12 -7.15 -9.39
C ASP A 139 15.17 -8.36 -9.46
N GLU A 140 13.96 -8.28 -8.88
CA GLU A 140 12.92 -9.32 -9.02
C GLU A 140 11.99 -9.06 -10.24
N TYR A 141 12.43 -8.25 -11.21
CA TYR A 141 11.68 -7.87 -12.41
C TYR A 141 12.05 -8.65 -13.67
N ASP A 142 13.01 -9.57 -13.58
CA ASP A 142 13.41 -10.50 -14.65
C ASP A 142 13.39 -11.94 -14.11
N ASP A 143 12.28 -12.65 -14.34
CA ASP A 143 12.25 -14.11 -14.60
C ASP A 143 10.96 -14.50 -15.34
#